data_AF-A0A8S9I0Q3-F1
#
_entry.id   AF-A0A8S9I0Q3-F1
#
_cell.length_a   1.000
_cell.length_b   1.000
_cell.length_c   1.000
_cell.angle_alpha   90.00
_cell.angle_beta   90.00
_cell.angle_gamma   90.00
#
_symmetry.space_group_name_H-M   'P 1'
#
loop_
_entity.id
_entity.type
_entity.pdbx_description
1 polymer ?
#
loop_
_entity_poly.entity_id
_entity_poly.type
_entity_poly.pdbx_seq_one_letter_code
_entity_poly.pdbx_strand_id
1 'polypeptide(L)'
;MVTIGASHGWVASLKDDGILRLHDDQNPYALYKDPICIPLPPLVTLPHCQTKIITNVSMSSSSLEDDEDCVVAVKFLGPQLSFCKPAGKSKQEWTNVKLNYPCFYSSRVMFSKKYNLFLIPGSGGHLMGAWDPCNPSDRLMFESLRFENPPKLPTPVHELMDSCCMQCRANNLNCHKRIKIKCLH
;
A
#
# COMPACT_ATOMS: atom_id res chain seq x y z
N MET A 1 16.68 14.12 3.62
CA MET A 1 16.28 12.78 4.11
C MET A 1 14.84 12.83 4.60
N VAL A 2 13.96 11.99 4.05
CA VAL A 2 12.55 11.88 4.45
C VAL A 2 12.36 10.55 5.17
N THR A 3 11.64 10.58 6.30
CA THR A 3 11.28 9.38 7.07
C THR A 3 9.81 9.03 6.81
N ILE A 4 9.55 7.77 6.51
CA ILE A 4 8.23 7.24 6.12
C ILE A 4 7.91 6.05 7.03
N GLY A 5 6.69 6.01 7.57
CA GLY A 5 6.24 4.85 8.35
C GLY A 5 6.11 3.61 7.47
N ALA A 6 6.60 2.47 7.97
CA ALA A 6 6.37 1.15 7.39
C ALA A 6 5.58 0.26 8.37
N SER A 7 5.02 -0.85 7.87
CA SER A 7 4.32 -1.81 8.73
C SER A 7 5.31 -2.68 9.53
N HIS A 8 4.82 -3.37 10.56
CA HIS A 8 5.61 -4.22 11.47
C HIS A 8 6.70 -3.47 12.25
N GLY A 9 6.49 -2.18 12.54
CA GLY A 9 7.40 -1.36 13.35
C GLY A 9 8.71 -1.00 12.64
N TRP A 10 8.81 -1.27 11.34
CA TRP A 10 9.88 -0.77 10.50
C TRP A 10 9.65 0.69 10.13
N VAL A 11 10.75 1.39 9.85
CA VAL A 11 10.75 2.75 9.35
C VAL A 11 11.51 2.77 8.03
N ALA A 12 10.97 3.46 7.03
CA ALA A 12 11.66 3.65 5.75
C ALA A 12 12.29 5.04 5.69
N SER A 13 13.48 5.17 5.11
CA SER A 13 14.06 6.46 4.79
C SER A 13 14.47 6.55 3.32
N LEU A 14 14.19 7.71 2.72
CA LEU A 14 14.61 8.05 1.37
C LEU A 14 15.65 9.18 1.46
N LYS A 15 16.87 8.88 1.00
CA LYS A 15 17.96 9.84 0.87
C LYS A 15 18.02 10.40 -0.56
N ASP A 16 18.86 11.40 -0.76
CA ASP A 16 18.99 12.11 -2.04
C ASP A 16 19.60 11.23 -3.15
N ASP A 17 20.18 10.08 -2.78
CA ASP A 17 20.63 9.04 -3.72
C ASP A 17 19.48 8.24 -4.37
N GLY A 18 18.22 8.48 -3.98
CA GLY A 18 17.06 7.80 -4.53
C GLY A 18 16.90 6.35 -4.06
N ILE A 19 17.68 5.92 -3.06
CA ILE A 19 17.65 4.57 -2.50
C ILE A 19 16.80 4.58 -1.24
N LEU A 20 15.70 3.82 -1.29
CA LEU A 20 14.83 3.58 -0.14
C LEU A 20 15.49 2.56 0.78
N ARG A 21 15.58 2.86 2.08
CA ARG A 21 16.19 2.00 3.09
C ARG A 21 15.19 1.66 4.18
N LEU A 22 15.11 0.40 4.58
CA LEU A 22 14.27 -0.06 5.69
C LEU A 22 15.13 -0.21 6.94
N HIS A 23 14.67 0.39 8.03
CA HIS A 23 15.31 0.42 9.34
C HIS A 23 14.41 -0.27 10.35
N ASP A 24 14.98 -1.14 11.17
CA ASP A 24 14.26 -1.73 12.30
C ASP A 24 14.28 -0.74 13.48
N ASP A 25 13.13 -0.14 13.79
CA ASP A 25 12.95 0.77 14.94
C ASP A 25 12.47 0.02 16.19
N GLN A 26 12.28 -1.31 16.10
CA GLN A 26 11.79 -2.14 17.21
C GLN A 26 12.89 -2.76 18.07
N ASN A 27 14.16 -2.38 17.92
CA ASN A 27 15.22 -2.90 18.77
C ASN A 27 15.57 -1.94 19.93
N PRO A 28 14.92 -2.02 21.10
CA PRO A 28 15.34 -1.28 22.30
C PRO A 28 16.73 -1.69 22.81
N TYR A 29 17.31 -2.79 22.29
CA TYR A 29 18.69 -3.22 22.53
C TYR A 29 19.67 -2.75 21.44
N ALA A 30 19.27 -1.86 20.51
CA ALA A 30 20.14 -1.32 19.46
C ALA A 30 21.35 -0.53 19.98
N LEU A 31 21.45 -0.29 21.30
CA LEU A 31 22.68 0.19 21.93
C LEU A 31 23.83 -0.84 21.84
N TYR A 32 23.55 -2.13 21.59
CA TYR A 32 24.55 -3.21 21.56
C TYR A 32 24.76 -3.86 20.18
N LYS A 33 23.90 -3.56 19.19
CA LYS A 33 24.02 -4.05 17.81
C LYS A 33 23.68 -2.93 16.85
N ASP A 34 24.44 -2.82 15.77
CA ASP A 34 24.16 -1.87 14.70
C ASP A 34 22.70 -2.06 14.20
N PRO A 35 21.92 -0.98 14.03
CA PRO A 35 20.57 -1.06 13.50
C PRO A 35 20.56 -1.73 12.12
N ILE A 36 19.67 -2.71 11.93
CA ILE A 36 19.51 -3.38 10.64
C ILE A 36 19.00 -2.34 9.63
N CYS A 37 19.76 -2.17 8.55
CA CYS A 37 19.42 -1.27 7.44
C CYS A 37 19.45 -2.05 6.12
N ILE A 38 18.28 -2.29 5.53
CA ILE A 38 18.15 -3.01 4.27
C ILE A 38 17.98 -1.98 3.14
N PRO A 39 18.97 -1.79 2.26
CA PRO A 39 18.79 -0.97 1.06
C PRO A 39 17.93 -1.72 0.04
N LEU A 40 16.94 -1.03 -0.53
CA LEU A 40 16.16 -1.52 -1.66
C LEU A 40 16.76 -1.01 -2.98
N PRO A 41 16.38 -1.58 -4.13
CA PRO A 41 16.87 -1.10 -5.42
C PRO A 41 16.47 0.37 -5.66
N PRO A 42 17.20 1.13 -6.51
CA PRO A 42 16.80 2.47 -6.90
C PRO A 42 15.39 2.50 -7.48
N LEU A 43 14.58 3.47 -7.06
CA LEU A 43 13.18 3.59 -7.49
C LEU A 43 13.07 3.90 -9.00
N VAL A 44 12.24 3.15 -9.72
CA VAL A 44 11.97 3.36 -11.14
C VAL A 44 10.64 4.08 -11.32
N THR A 45 10.63 5.23 -12.01
CA THR A 45 9.39 5.99 -12.27
C THR A 45 8.76 5.56 -13.59
N LEU A 46 7.49 5.16 -13.55
CA LEU A 46 6.73 4.83 -14.75
C LEU A 46 6.31 6.10 -15.53
N PRO A 47 6.00 6.02 -16.83
CA PRO A 47 5.48 7.14 -17.61
C PRO A 47 4.21 7.75 -17.01
N HIS A 48 4.24 9.07 -16.81
CA HIS A 48 3.18 9.87 -16.16
C HIS A 48 2.97 9.55 -14.66
N CYS A 49 3.99 9.01 -13.99
CA CYS A 49 4.00 8.77 -12.55
C CYS A 49 5.09 9.62 -11.85
N GLN A 50 5.20 9.47 -10.52
CA GLN A 50 6.25 10.08 -9.72
C GLN A 50 6.62 9.15 -8.54
N THR A 51 7.89 9.15 -8.13
CA THR A 51 8.39 8.35 -6.98
C THR A 51 8.99 9.19 -5.84
N LYS A 52 8.85 10.52 -5.90
CA LYS A 52 9.43 11.48 -4.95
C LYS A 52 8.63 11.57 -3.65
N ILE A 53 7.31 11.45 -3.72
CA ILE A 53 6.40 11.54 -2.58
C ILE A 53 5.84 10.15 -2.30
N ILE A 54 6.37 9.50 -1.27
CA ILE A 54 5.92 8.19 -0.76
C ILE A 54 4.83 8.43 0.29
N THR A 55 3.67 7.79 0.15
CA THR A 55 2.58 7.88 1.14
C THR A 55 2.80 6.93 2.30
N ASN A 56 3.26 5.71 2.03
CA ASN A 56 3.66 4.72 3.03
C ASN A 56 4.37 3.52 2.40
N VAL A 57 4.95 2.71 3.27
CA VAL A 57 5.48 1.38 2.94
C VAL A 57 4.67 0.31 3.69
N SER A 58 4.41 -0.83 3.07
CA SER A 58 3.78 -1.99 3.72
C SER A 58 4.49 -3.26 3.30
N MET A 59 4.51 -4.27 4.16
CA MET A 59 5.21 -5.54 3.91
C MET A 59 4.34 -6.73 4.30
N SER A 60 4.53 -7.86 3.62
CA SER A 60 3.74 -9.08 3.86
C SER A 60 4.10 -9.77 5.18
N SER A 61 5.35 -9.66 5.60
CA SER A 61 5.93 -10.30 6.79
C SER A 61 6.79 -9.30 7.57
N SER A 62 7.06 -9.61 8.84
CA SER A 62 7.99 -8.82 9.68
C SER A 62 9.45 -9.22 9.49
N SER A 63 9.71 -10.40 8.92
CA SER A 63 11.04 -11.01 8.84
C SER A 63 11.73 -10.71 7.51
N LEU A 64 12.09 -9.46 7.25
CA LEU A 64 12.61 -9.01 5.95
C LEU A 64 13.94 -9.67 5.51
N GLU A 65 14.73 -10.18 6.46
CA GLU A 65 16.04 -10.79 6.18
C GLU A 65 15.95 -12.29 5.88
N ASP A 66 15.07 -13.01 6.57
CA ASP A 66 14.99 -14.47 6.51
C ASP A 66 13.86 -14.99 5.60
N ASP A 67 12.87 -14.14 5.31
CA ASP A 67 11.70 -14.50 4.51
C ASP A 67 11.88 -14.08 3.05
N GLU A 68 12.37 -15.03 2.26
CA GLU A 68 12.56 -14.96 0.80
C GLU A 68 11.28 -14.58 0.03
N ASP A 69 10.11 -14.85 0.62
CA ASP A 69 8.81 -14.53 0.06
C ASP A 69 8.20 -13.23 0.63
N CYS A 70 8.92 -12.56 1.53
CA CYS A 70 8.51 -11.26 2.02
C CYS A 70 8.54 -10.24 0.88
N VAL A 71 7.38 -9.62 0.63
CA VAL A 71 7.22 -8.57 -0.37
C VAL A 71 7.03 -7.25 0.36
N VAL A 72 7.73 -6.23 -0.11
CA VAL A 72 7.58 -4.84 0.31
C VAL A 72 6.85 -4.09 -0.79
N ALA A 73 5.74 -3.45 -0.44
CA ALA A 73 4.96 -2.56 -1.29
C ALA A 73 5.22 -1.09 -0.89
N VAL A 74 5.56 -0.28 -1.87
CA VAL A 74 5.78 1.17 -1.72
C VAL A 74 4.69 1.89 -2.51
N LYS A 75 3.91 2.72 -1.81
CA LYS A 75 2.87 3.54 -2.42
C LYS A 75 3.34 4.99 -2.55
N PHE A 76 3.14 5.56 -3.73
CA PHE A 76 3.45 6.96 -4.03
C PHE A 76 2.18 7.79 -4.13
N LEU A 77 2.30 9.10 -3.95
CA LEU A 77 1.22 10.01 -4.32
C LEU A 77 1.02 9.95 -5.85
N GLY A 78 -0.16 9.51 -6.31
CA GLY A 78 -0.45 9.33 -7.73
C GLY A 78 -0.53 7.86 -8.20
N PRO A 79 -0.40 7.62 -9.51
CA PRO A 79 -0.75 6.35 -10.14
C PRO A 79 0.31 5.24 -10.06
N GLN A 80 1.20 5.21 -9.06
CA GLN A 80 2.23 4.17 -8.98
C GLN A 80 2.20 3.43 -7.64
N LEU A 81 2.35 2.11 -7.74
CA LEU A 81 2.58 1.16 -6.67
C LEU A 81 3.75 0.28 -7.08
N SER A 82 4.74 0.09 -6.21
CA SER A 82 5.94 -0.69 -6.52
C SER A 82 6.14 -1.80 -5.50
N PHE A 83 6.54 -2.98 -5.97
CA PHE A 83 6.79 -4.16 -5.16
C PHE A 83 8.24 -4.60 -5.29
N CYS A 84 8.84 -5.06 -4.18
CA CYS A 84 10.20 -5.62 -4.16
C CYS A 84 10.23 -6.80 -3.18
N LYS A 85 11.03 -7.83 -3.46
CA LYS A 85 11.39 -8.90 -2.53
C LYS A 85 12.78 -8.63 -1.97
N PRO A 86 12.93 -8.16 -0.71
CA PRO A 86 14.24 -7.77 -0.17
C PRO A 86 15.21 -8.94 0.01
N ALA A 87 14.74 -10.06 0.56
CA ALA A 87 15.58 -11.24 0.80
C ALA A 87 15.68 -12.19 -0.40
N GLY A 88 14.96 -11.94 -1.50
CA GLY A 88 14.84 -12.90 -2.59
C GLY A 88 16.18 -13.39 -3.18
N LYS A 89 16.28 -14.70 -3.47
CA LYS A 89 17.45 -15.35 -4.09
C LYS A 89 17.92 -14.76 -5.43
N SER A 90 17.08 -14.00 -6.12
CA SER A 90 17.41 -13.32 -7.39
C SER A 90 17.81 -11.87 -7.13
N LYS A 91 18.34 -11.20 -8.16
CA LYS A 91 18.60 -9.75 -8.09
C LYS A 91 17.32 -9.01 -7.62
N GLN A 92 17.47 -8.17 -6.61
CA GLN A 92 16.38 -7.34 -6.11
C GLN A 92 15.93 -6.39 -7.24
N GLU A 93 14.69 -6.52 -7.67
CA GLU A 93 14.10 -5.70 -8.74
C GLU A 93 12.71 -5.22 -8.35
N TRP A 94 12.35 -4.04 -8.89
CA TRP A 94 11.03 -3.47 -8.70
C TRP A 94 10.04 -4.02 -9.71
N THR A 95 8.95 -4.58 -9.22
CA THR A 95 7.74 -4.75 -10.04
C THR A 95 6.85 -3.53 -9.86
N ASN A 96 6.74 -2.70 -10.89
CA ASN A 96 6.01 -1.44 -10.85
C ASN A 96 4.64 -1.62 -11.52
N VAL A 97 3.58 -1.20 -10.83
CA VAL A 97 2.20 -1.27 -11.30
C VAL A 97 1.63 0.14 -11.45
N LYS A 98 1.02 0.41 -12.60
CA LYS A 98 0.32 1.67 -12.86
C LYS A 98 -1.15 1.57 -12.45
N LEU A 99 -1.57 2.44 -11.55
CA LEU A 99 -2.95 2.52 -11.08
C LEU A 99 -3.81 3.32 -12.07
N ASN A 100 -4.78 2.66 -12.68
CA ASN A 100 -5.69 3.29 -13.66
C ASN A 100 -6.85 4.07 -13.00
N TYR A 101 -7.01 3.98 -11.69
CA TYR A 101 -8.16 4.55 -10.97
C TYR A 101 -7.69 5.67 -10.03
N PRO A 102 -8.10 6.92 -10.29
CA PRO A 102 -7.70 8.08 -9.50
C PRO A 102 -8.04 8.01 -8.01
N CYS A 103 -9.07 7.25 -7.61
CA CYS A 103 -9.43 7.09 -6.20
C CYS A 103 -8.32 6.49 -5.32
N PHE A 104 -7.31 5.85 -5.92
CA PHE A 104 -6.20 5.27 -5.18
C PHE A 104 -4.97 6.18 -5.10
N TYR A 105 -5.00 7.36 -5.72
CA TYR A 105 -3.78 8.18 -5.89
C TYR A 105 -3.23 8.70 -4.57
N SER A 106 -4.11 9.12 -3.66
CA SER A 106 -3.73 9.62 -2.32
C SER A 106 -3.81 8.55 -1.21
N SER A 107 -4.31 7.36 -1.54
CA SER A 107 -4.54 6.30 -0.56
C SER A 107 -3.28 5.53 -0.19
N ARG A 108 -3.26 4.98 1.02
CA ARG A 108 -2.16 4.15 1.54
C ARG A 108 -2.37 2.66 1.21
N VAL A 109 -1.28 1.93 1.04
CA VAL A 109 -1.29 0.47 0.86
C VAL A 109 -1.17 -0.26 2.19
N MET A 110 -1.88 -1.38 2.36
CA MET A 110 -1.83 -2.21 3.56
C MET A 110 -1.80 -3.68 3.18
N PHE A 111 -1.05 -4.51 3.90
CA PHE A 111 -1.09 -5.95 3.71
C PHE A 111 -2.18 -6.60 4.59
N SER A 112 -3.01 -7.46 3.99
CA SER A 112 -3.99 -8.27 4.71
C SER A 112 -3.53 -9.71 4.85
N LYS A 113 -3.20 -10.12 6.08
CA LYS A 113 -2.85 -11.52 6.40
C LYS A 113 -4.01 -12.49 6.10
N LYS A 114 -5.26 -12.04 6.25
CA LYS A 114 -6.45 -12.86 6.00
C LYS A 114 -6.59 -13.25 4.53
N TYR A 115 -6.29 -12.32 3.63
CA TYR A 115 -6.45 -12.54 2.18
C TYR A 115 -5.12 -12.83 1.49
N ASN A 116 -3.99 -12.62 2.18
CA ASN A 116 -2.65 -12.65 1.62
C ASN A 116 -2.48 -11.67 0.44
N LEU A 117 -3.07 -10.47 0.56
CA LEU A 117 -3.11 -9.45 -0.50
C LEU A 117 -2.70 -8.08 0.03
N PHE A 118 -2.09 -7.28 -0.83
CA PHE A 118 -1.97 -5.84 -0.62
C PHE A 118 -3.26 -5.14 -1.02
N LEU A 119 -3.80 -4.32 -0.12
CA LEU A 119 -5.07 -3.64 -0.25
C LEU A 119 -4.85 -2.12 -0.27
N ILE A 120 -5.59 -1.41 -1.12
CA ILE A 120 -5.66 0.06 -1.13
C ILE A 120 -7.14 0.46 -1.08
N PRO A 121 -7.59 1.20 -0.06
CA PRO A 121 -8.94 1.76 -0.03
C PRO A 121 -9.05 2.90 -1.05
N GLY A 122 -10.12 2.92 -1.83
CA GLY A 122 -10.43 4.05 -2.70
C GLY A 122 -10.94 5.24 -1.88
N SER A 123 -10.67 6.46 -2.35
CA SER A 123 -11.34 7.66 -1.88
C SER A 123 -12.86 7.47 -1.89
N GLY A 124 -13.53 7.78 -0.78
CA GLY A 124 -14.96 7.53 -0.59
C GLY A 124 -15.32 6.14 -0.04
N GLY A 125 -14.34 5.27 0.25
CA GLY A 125 -14.50 4.11 1.14
C GLY A 125 -15.32 2.92 0.62
N HIS A 126 -15.86 2.99 -0.60
CA HIS A 126 -16.74 1.96 -1.18
C HIS A 126 -16.01 0.99 -2.12
N LEU A 127 -14.78 1.32 -2.54
CA LEU A 127 -13.93 0.49 -3.37
C LEU A 127 -12.66 0.11 -2.61
N MET A 128 -12.22 -1.11 -2.82
CA MET A 128 -10.91 -1.58 -2.39
C MET A 128 -10.22 -2.22 -3.59
N GLY A 129 -9.00 -1.77 -3.87
CA GLY A 129 -8.10 -2.44 -4.80
C GLY A 129 -7.30 -3.49 -4.06
N ALA A 130 -7.08 -4.64 -4.70
CA ALA A 130 -6.26 -5.71 -4.17
C ALA A 130 -5.22 -6.18 -5.20
N TRP A 131 -4.01 -6.47 -4.71
CA TRP A 131 -2.86 -6.93 -5.48
C TRP A 131 -2.22 -8.15 -4.80
N ASP A 132 -1.94 -9.16 -5.62
CA ASP A 132 -1.24 -10.36 -5.19
C ASP A 132 0.28 -10.07 -5.08
N PRO A 133 0.91 -10.32 -3.91
CA PRO A 133 2.36 -10.17 -3.75
C PRO A 133 3.19 -11.03 -4.72
N CYS A 134 2.70 -12.22 -5.08
CA CYS A 134 3.41 -13.19 -5.92
C CYS A 134 3.21 -12.92 -7.42
N ASN A 135 2.12 -12.24 -7.77
CA ASN A 135 1.82 -11.86 -9.16
C ASN A 135 1.16 -10.46 -9.20
N PRO A 136 1.94 -9.40 -8.91
CA PRO A 136 1.42 -8.04 -8.91
C PRO A 136 1.15 -7.61 -10.35
N SER A 137 -0.09 -7.80 -10.80
CA SER A 137 -0.55 -7.45 -12.14
C SER A 137 -1.23 -6.08 -12.17
N ASP A 138 -1.27 -5.46 -13.35
CA ASP A 138 -2.06 -4.25 -13.61
C ASP A 138 -3.58 -4.50 -13.53
N ARG A 139 -3.98 -5.78 -13.57
CA ARG A 139 -5.37 -6.19 -13.43
C ARG A 139 -5.76 -6.10 -11.96
N LEU A 140 -6.34 -4.96 -11.60
CA LEU A 140 -6.87 -4.69 -10.28
C LEU A 140 -7.97 -5.70 -9.92
N MET A 141 -7.79 -6.41 -8.80
CA MET A 141 -8.91 -7.10 -8.18
C MET A 141 -9.71 -6.06 -7.39
N PHE A 142 -10.95 -5.84 -7.78
CA PHE A 142 -11.85 -4.95 -7.08
C PHE A 142 -12.75 -5.71 -6.13
N GLU A 143 -12.84 -5.19 -4.91
CA GLU A 143 -13.87 -5.58 -3.97
C GLU A 143 -14.67 -4.33 -3.59
N SER A 144 -15.98 -4.40 -3.85
CA SER A 144 -16.91 -3.40 -3.32
C SER A 144 -17.09 -3.67 -1.83
N LEU A 145 -16.79 -2.65 -1.02
CA LEU A 145 -17.05 -2.67 0.41
C LEU A 145 -18.48 -2.26 0.64
N ARG A 146 -19.24 -3.10 1.37
CA ARG A 146 -20.54 -2.71 1.91
C ARG A 146 -20.47 -2.70 3.42
N PHE A 147 -20.75 -1.55 3.99
CA PHE A 147 -20.95 -1.40 5.42
C PHE A 147 -22.34 -1.89 5.78
N GLU A 148 -22.41 -2.84 6.69
CA GLU A 148 -23.69 -3.26 7.28
C GLU A 148 -23.99 -2.34 8.48
N ASN A 149 -25.20 -1.76 8.49
CA ASN A 149 -25.65 -0.79 9.50
C ASN A 149 -24.70 0.41 9.66
N PRO A 150 -24.45 1.20 8.59
CA PRO A 150 -23.64 2.40 8.73
C PRO A 150 -24.30 3.37 9.73
N PRO A 151 -23.52 4.09 10.55
CA PRO A 151 -24.07 5.08 11.46
C PRO A 151 -24.86 6.13 10.69
N LYS A 152 -26.02 6.53 11.21
CA LYS A 152 -26.83 7.60 10.63
C LYS A 152 -26.08 8.92 10.78
N LEU A 153 -25.51 9.41 9.68
CA LEU A 153 -24.87 10.71 9.63
C LEU A 153 -25.94 11.80 9.41
N PRO A 154 -25.77 13.02 9.99
CA PRO A 154 -26.59 14.16 9.63
C PRO A 154 -26.50 14.45 8.12
N THR A 155 -27.61 14.82 7.48
CA THR A 155 -27.68 15.08 6.02
C THR A 155 -26.56 15.96 5.48
N PRO A 156 -26.16 17.07 6.13
CA PRO A 156 -25.07 17.91 5.62
C PRO A 156 -23.71 17.19 5.58
N VAL A 157 -23.47 16.29 6.53
CA VAL A 157 -22.23 15.49 6.59
C VAL A 157 -22.24 14.41 5.50
N HIS A 158 -23.39 13.79 5.27
CA HIS A 158 -23.56 12.79 4.20
C HIS A 158 -23.34 13.41 2.82
N GLU A 159 -23.97 14.55 2.53
CA GLU A 159 -23.82 15.28 1.26
C GLU A 159 -22.37 15.73 1.02
N LEU A 160 -21.69 16.21 2.06
CA LEU A 160 -20.27 16.56 2.00
C LEU A 160 -19.40 15.35 1.66
N MET A 161 -19.63 14.21 2.31
CA MET A 161 -18.89 12.97 2.04
C MET A 161 -19.13 12.43 0.63
N ASP A 162 -20.37 12.50 0.13
CA ASP A 162 -20.73 12.09 -1.23
C ASP A 162 -20.09 13.01 -2.29
N SER A 163 -19.98 14.32 -2.01
CA SER A 163 -19.36 15.28 -2.94
C SER A 163 -17.88 14.98 -3.20
N CYS A 164 -17.16 14.47 -2.18
CA CYS A 164 -15.78 14.01 -2.31
C CYS A 164 -15.64 12.72 -3.14
N CYS A 165 -16.75 12.03 -3.40
CA CYS A 165 -16.81 10.70 -4.01
C CYS A 165 -17.06 10.74 -5.54
N MET A 166 -17.22 11.93 -6.12
CA MET A 166 -17.76 12.12 -7.48
C MET A 166 -16.89 11.59 -8.62
N GLN A 167 -15.63 11.21 -8.38
CA GLN A 167 -14.67 10.90 -9.43
C GLN A 167 -14.48 9.40 -9.71
N CYS A 168 -15.17 8.52 -8.99
CA CYS A 168 -15.05 7.06 -9.17
C CYS A 168 -16.41 6.38 -9.26
N ARG A 169 -17.20 6.73 -10.29
CA ARG A 169 -18.33 5.91 -10.71
C ARG A 169 -17.82 4.69 -11.46
N ALA A 170 -17.66 3.60 -10.74
CA ALA A 170 -17.32 2.28 -11.25
C ALA A 170 -18.50 1.67 -12.05
N ASN A 171 -18.85 2.24 -13.20
CA ASN A 171 -20.00 1.76 -13.99
C ASN A 171 -19.73 0.42 -14.71
N ASN A 172 -18.49 -0.09 -14.70
CA ASN A 172 -18.10 -1.33 -15.40
C ASN A 172 -17.00 -2.10 -14.65
N LEU A 173 -17.19 -2.43 -13.37
CA LEU A 173 -16.25 -3.28 -12.63
C LEU A 173 -16.77 -4.71 -12.51
N ASN A 174 -16.02 -5.67 -13.03
CA ASN A 174 -16.20 -7.09 -12.73
C ASN A 174 -15.77 -7.32 -11.26
N CYS A 175 -16.72 -7.13 -10.35
CA CYS A 175 -16.54 -7.38 -8.92
C CYS A 175 -16.46 -8.89 -8.69
N HIS A 176 -15.26 -9.44 -8.51
CA HIS A 176 -15.08 -10.88 -8.33
C HIS A 176 -15.43 -11.35 -6.90
N LYS A 177 -15.40 -10.47 -5.89
CA LYS A 177 -15.74 -10.78 -4.48
C LYS A 177 -16.36 -9.56 -3.77
N ARG A 178 -17.20 -9.81 -2.75
CA ARG A 178 -17.77 -8.78 -1.86
C ARG A 178 -17.24 -8.97 -0.45
N ILE A 179 -16.65 -7.94 0.15
CA ILE A 179 -16.32 -7.92 1.57
C ILE A 179 -17.42 -7.18 2.33
N LYS A 180 -17.96 -7.83 3.36
CA LYS A 180 -18.86 -7.23 4.34
C LYS A 180 -18.03 -6.70 5.50
N ILE A 181 -18.19 -5.42 5.81
CA ILE A 181 -17.61 -4.80 7.01
C ILE A 181 -18.75 -4.61 8.00
N LYS A 182 -18.68 -5.31 9.13
CA LYS A 182 -19.61 -5.14 10.25
C LYS A 182 -19.06 -4.06 11.18
N CYS A 183 -19.79 -2.95 11.30
CA CYS A 183 -19.49 -1.95 12.32
C CYS A 183 -19.97 -2.50 13.67
N LEU A 184 -19.07 -2.60 14.65
CA LEU A 184 -19.42 -2.91 16.03
C LEU A 184 -19.86 -1.60 16.71
N HIS A 185 -21.00 -1.66 17.39
CA HIS A 185 -21.53 -0.58 18.23
C HIS A 185 -21.24 -0.89 19.70
#